data_AF-A0A1R4L0M4-F1
#
_entry.id   AF-A0A1R4L0M4-F1
#
_cell.length_a   1.000
_cell.length_b   1.000
_cell.length_c   1.000
_cell.angle_alpha   90.00
_cell.angle_beta   90.00
_cell.angle_gamma   90.00
#
_symmetry.space_group_name_H-M   'P 1'
#
loop_
_entity.id
_entity.type
_entity.pdbx_description
1 polymer ?
#
loop_
_entity_poly.entity_id
_entity_poly.type
_entity_poly.pdbx_seq_one_letter_code
_entity_poly.pdbx_strand_id
1 'polypeptide(L)'
;MKNLNRLTVTQNILKLIDQSGITDVEFANLLEKSVRTIKRIREQQSLFTVDDINKSASFFQIDIRKMNNSKIKFEDNFRHNLLAKHKHHTAYSPLLEKKPSISYAIRYYLLKEQKFKIGLTVHEIKEYFSVLKWDYSSSYISTAMVRNNDLIEISQTKIVNGKKINVYRKK
;
A
#
# COMPACT_ATOMS: atom_id res chain seq x y z
N MET A 1 20.53 19.40 -13.86
CA MET A 1 19.14 19.35 -13.33
C MET A 1 18.94 20.52 -12.39
N LYS A 2 18.19 21.57 -12.78
CA LYS A 2 17.89 22.68 -11.86
C LYS A 2 16.83 22.21 -10.84
N ASN A 3 17.25 22.15 -9.57
CA ASN A 3 16.51 22.00 -8.32
C ASN A 3 15.58 20.77 -8.19
N LEU A 4 16.17 19.61 -7.87
CA LEU A 4 15.44 18.46 -7.33
C LEU A 4 14.91 18.81 -5.93
N ASN A 5 13.59 18.94 -5.79
CA ASN A 5 12.96 19.09 -4.48
C ASN A 5 12.81 17.71 -3.84
N ARG A 6 13.80 17.32 -3.04
CA ARG A 6 13.83 16.00 -2.36
C ARG A 6 12.63 15.75 -1.48
N LEU A 7 12.02 16.79 -0.89
CA LEU A 7 10.82 16.64 -0.07
C LEU A 7 9.62 16.22 -0.94
N THR A 8 9.37 16.95 -2.03
CA THR A 8 8.29 16.62 -2.98
C THR A 8 8.48 15.23 -3.58
N VAL A 9 9.70 14.92 -4.02
CA VAL A 9 10.03 13.60 -4.58
C VAL A 9 9.83 12.51 -3.54
N THR A 10 10.23 12.74 -2.30
CA THR A 10 10.04 11.76 -1.22
C THR A 10 8.56 11.47 -0.98
N GLN A 11 7.73 12.50 -0.89
CA GLN A 11 6.28 12.33 -0.74
C GLN A 11 5.67 11.57 -1.93
N ASN A 12 6.14 11.84 -3.15
CA ASN A 12 5.65 11.16 -4.34
C ASN A 12 6.09 9.69 -4.39
N ILE A 13 7.32 9.37 -3.99
CA ILE A 13 7.79 7.98 -3.87
C ILE A 13 6.94 7.23 -2.84
N LEU A 14 6.68 7.81 -1.67
CA LEU A 14 5.83 7.17 -0.65
C LEU A 14 4.42 6.86 -1.20
N LYS A 15 3.83 7.80 -1.94
CA LYS A 15 2.55 7.55 -2.62
C LYS A 15 2.66 6.42 -3.65
N LEU A 16 3.75 6.36 -4.43
CA LEU A 16 3.98 5.27 -5.40
C LEU A 16 4.10 3.90 -4.73
N ILE A 17 4.73 3.82 -3.56
CA ILE A 17 4.76 2.60 -2.73
C ILE A 17 3.32 2.18 -2.41
N ASP A 18 2.52 3.10 -1.86
CA ASP A 18 1.14 2.83 -1.44
C ASP A 18 0.24 2.44 -2.64
N GLN A 19 0.47 3.06 -3.81
CA GLN A 19 -0.26 2.80 -5.06
C GLN A 19 0.16 1.49 -5.73
N SER A 20 1.42 1.09 -5.60
CA SER A 20 1.88 -0.20 -6.13
C SER A 20 1.45 -1.36 -5.26
N GLY A 21 1.18 -1.12 -3.98
CA GLY A 21 0.81 -2.16 -3.02
C GLY A 21 1.96 -3.05 -2.59
N ILE A 22 3.22 -2.65 -2.80
CA ILE A 22 4.36 -3.30 -2.14
C ILE A 22 4.42 -2.86 -0.66
N THR A 23 5.03 -3.67 0.18
CA THR A 23 5.25 -3.35 1.59
C THR A 23 6.51 -2.51 1.79
N ASP A 24 6.59 -1.81 2.93
CA ASP A 24 7.80 -1.07 3.31
C ASP A 24 9.03 -1.99 3.43
N VAL A 25 8.83 -3.26 3.79
CA VAL A 25 9.89 -4.26 3.86
C VAL A 25 10.41 -4.60 2.48
N GLU A 26 9.52 -4.88 1.53
CA GLU A 26 9.89 -5.16 0.14
C GLU A 26 10.58 -3.96 -0.50
N PHE A 27 10.08 -2.76 -0.25
CA PHE A 27 10.70 -1.55 -0.79
C PHE A 27 12.05 -1.23 -0.13
N ALA A 28 12.19 -1.46 1.18
CA ALA A 28 13.48 -1.34 1.86
C ALA A 28 14.54 -2.27 1.23
N ASN A 29 14.16 -3.51 0.97
CA ASN A 29 15.03 -4.49 0.32
C ASN A 29 15.41 -4.04 -1.10
N LEU A 30 14.46 -3.50 -1.86
CA LEU A 30 14.71 -2.95 -3.21
C LEU A 30 15.74 -1.81 -3.19
N LEU A 31 15.73 -0.98 -2.15
CA LEU A 31 16.68 0.12 -1.98
C LEU A 31 17.98 -0.30 -1.29
N GLU A 32 18.11 -1.56 -0.86
CA GLU A 32 19.21 -2.04 -0.02
C GLU A 32 19.34 -1.23 1.28
N LYS A 33 18.20 -0.91 1.90
CA LYS A 33 18.10 -0.16 3.15
C LYS A 33 17.43 -0.98 4.24
N SER A 34 17.64 -0.55 5.48
CA SER A 34 16.88 -1.09 6.60
C SER A 34 15.42 -0.65 6.56
N VAL A 35 14.52 -1.49 7.06
CA VAL A 35 13.09 -1.13 7.26
C VAL A 35 12.97 0.10 8.18
N ARG A 36 13.88 0.25 9.15
CA ARG A 36 13.96 1.43 10.03
C ARG A 36 14.20 2.71 9.24
N THR A 37 14.99 2.66 8.16
CA THR A 37 15.21 3.82 7.29
C THR A 37 13.90 4.23 6.60
N ILE A 38 13.15 3.29 6.03
CA ILE A 38 11.85 3.58 5.41
C ILE A 38 10.87 4.13 6.44
N LYS A 39 10.84 3.58 7.65
CA LYS A 39 10.01 4.09 8.76
C LYS A 39 10.32 5.56 9.08
N ARG A 40 11.60 5.92 9.24
CA ARG A 40 12.02 7.31 9.49
C ARG A 40 11.62 8.25 8.35
N ILE A 41 11.64 7.78 7.10
CA ILE A 41 11.19 8.57 5.94
C ILE A 41 9.68 8.78 5.99
N ARG A 42 8.88 7.76 6.31
CA ARG A 42 7.43 7.91 6.50
C ARG A 42 7.09 8.86 7.64
N GLU A 43 7.87 8.85 8.72
CA GLU A 43 7.76 9.76 9.87
C GLU A 43 8.32 11.17 9.58
N GLN A 44 8.73 11.47 8.35
CA GLN A 44 9.29 12.76 7.93
C GLN A 44 10.58 13.16 8.67
N GLN A 45 11.27 12.18 9.28
CA GLN A 45 12.54 12.37 9.98
C GLN A 45 13.75 12.22 9.04
N SER A 46 13.54 11.80 7.80
CA SER A 46 14.57 11.62 6.78
C SER A 46 13.95 11.74 5.38
N LEU A 47 14.79 11.95 4.37
CA LEU A 47 14.41 12.03 2.96
C LEU A 47 15.19 10.99 2.16
N PHE A 48 14.61 10.53 1.04
CA PHE A 48 15.34 9.68 0.10
C PHE A 48 16.59 10.39 -0.44
N THR A 49 17.68 9.64 -0.55
CA THR A 49 18.92 10.09 -1.20
C THR A 49 18.74 10.09 -2.72
N VAL A 50 19.69 10.68 -3.45
CA VAL A 50 19.64 10.67 -4.93
C VAL A 50 19.70 9.23 -5.48
N ASP A 51 20.49 8.36 -4.85
CA ASP A 51 20.55 6.94 -5.20
C ASP A 51 19.19 6.26 -4.99
N ASP A 52 18.56 6.47 -3.83
CA ASP A 52 17.23 5.92 -3.55
C ASP A 52 16.20 6.41 -4.57
N ILE A 53 16.26 7.68 -4.97
CA ILE A 53 15.37 8.27 -5.98
C ILE A 53 15.59 7.63 -7.35
N ASN A 54 16.84 7.39 -7.76
CA ASN A 54 17.15 6.73 -9.02
C ASN A 54 16.66 5.28 -9.04
N LYS A 55 16.89 4.52 -7.96
CA LYS A 55 16.38 3.16 -7.80
C LYS A 55 14.84 3.14 -7.83
N SER A 56 14.20 4.10 -7.15
CA SER A 56 12.74 4.26 -7.18
C SER A 56 12.22 4.59 -8.57
N ALA A 57 12.89 5.49 -9.30
CA ALA A 57 12.53 5.86 -10.67
C ALA A 57 12.61 4.67 -11.64
N SER A 58 13.66 3.87 -11.50
CA SER A 58 13.83 2.62 -12.24
C SER A 58 12.71 1.63 -11.92
N PHE A 59 12.43 1.38 -10.63
CA PHE A 59 11.38 0.46 -10.25
C PHE A 59 9.99 0.94 -10.67
N PHE A 60 9.62 2.19 -10.43
CA PHE A 60 8.28 2.67 -10.80
C PHE A 60 8.13 2.97 -12.29
N GLN A 61 9.22 2.92 -13.06
CA GLN A 61 9.25 3.29 -14.49
C GLN A 61 8.68 4.70 -14.72
N ILE A 62 9.09 5.64 -13.86
CA ILE A 62 8.67 7.04 -13.88
C ILE A 62 9.90 7.94 -13.93
N ASP A 63 9.91 8.84 -14.90
CA ASP A 63 10.96 9.87 -15.04
C ASP A 63 11.07 10.74 -13.78
N ILE A 64 12.29 10.99 -13.32
CA ILE A 64 12.58 11.81 -12.14
C ILE A 64 11.94 13.21 -12.24
N ARG A 65 11.84 13.78 -13.45
CA ARG A 65 11.16 15.07 -13.71
C ARG A 65 9.67 15.00 -13.34
N LYS A 66 9.02 13.86 -13.59
CA LYS A 66 7.62 13.63 -13.17
C LYS A 66 7.53 13.44 -11.65
N MET A 67 8.49 12.75 -11.04
CA MET A 67 8.55 12.61 -9.58
C MET A 67 8.79 13.93 -8.86
N ASN A 68 9.47 14.89 -9.50
CA ASN A 68 9.73 16.22 -8.95
C ASN A 68 8.51 17.16 -9.04
N ASN A 69 7.41 16.73 -9.64
CA ASN A 69 6.18 17.53 -9.76
C ASN A 69 5.31 17.40 -8.50
N SER A 70 4.82 18.51 -7.96
CA SER A 70 3.92 18.52 -6.80
C SER A 70 2.58 17.80 -7.04
N LYS A 71 2.18 17.65 -8.32
CA LYS A 71 0.94 16.98 -8.73
C LYS A 71 1.24 15.71 -9.54
N ILE A 72 1.86 14.70 -8.91
CA ILE A 72 1.96 13.39 -9.54
C ILE A 72 0.55 12.79 -9.70
N LYS A 73 0.19 12.42 -10.93
CA LYS A 73 -1.04 11.68 -11.22
C LYS A 73 -0.71 10.20 -11.26
N PHE A 74 -1.55 9.39 -10.61
CA PHE A 74 -1.45 7.94 -10.67
C PHE A 74 -2.40 7.43 -11.75
N GLU A 75 -1.91 6.48 -12.55
CA GLU A 75 -2.75 5.76 -13.50
C GLU A 75 -3.70 4.84 -12.73
N ASP A 76 -4.92 4.67 -13.25
CA ASP A 76 -5.80 3.62 -12.77
C ASP A 76 -5.13 2.25 -12.94
N ASN A 77 -5.38 1.34 -12.00
CA ASN A 77 -4.75 0.01 -11.97
C ASN A 77 -3.21 0.05 -11.96
N PHE A 78 -2.61 1.06 -11.31
CA PHE A 78 -1.16 1.26 -11.25
C PHE A 78 -0.34 -0.01 -10.99
N ARG A 79 -0.72 -0.84 -9.99
CA ARG A 79 -0.05 -2.13 -9.71
C ARG A 79 -0.04 -3.07 -10.92
N HIS A 80 -1.18 -3.20 -11.62
CA HIS A 80 -1.29 -4.07 -12.78
C HIS A 80 -0.45 -3.56 -13.95
N ASN A 81 -0.49 -2.26 -14.21
CA ASN A 81 0.35 -1.63 -15.24
C ASN A 81 1.83 -1.80 -14.92
N LEU A 82 2.21 -1.66 -13.65
CA LEU A 82 3.58 -1.83 -13.21
C LEU A 82 4.05 -3.28 -13.35
N LEU A 83 3.19 -4.25 -13.02
CA LEU A 83 3.47 -5.67 -13.24
C LEU A 83 3.68 -5.98 -14.73
N ALA A 84 2.81 -5.45 -15.60
CA ALA A 84 2.95 -5.63 -17.04
C ALA A 84 4.27 -5.07 -17.60
N LYS A 85 4.73 -3.93 -17.08
CA LYS A 85 6.04 -3.33 -17.42
C LYS A 85 7.21 -4.21 -16.95
N HIS A 86 7.07 -4.87 -15.80
CA HIS A 86 8.11 -5.70 -15.19
C HIS A 86 7.99 -7.20 -15.43
N LYS A 87 7.08 -7.65 -16.31
CA LYS A 87 6.79 -9.08 -16.52
C LYS A 87 8.03 -9.96 -16.78
N HIS A 88 9.09 -9.38 -17.36
CA HIS A 88 10.34 -10.07 -17.68
C HIS A 88 11.49 -9.72 -16.72
N HIS A 89 11.25 -8.85 -15.74
CA HIS A 89 12.24 -8.42 -14.77
C HIS A 89 12.20 -9.33 -13.54
N THR A 90 13.15 -10.26 -13.47
CA THR A 90 13.21 -11.32 -12.45
C THR A 90 13.23 -10.80 -11.01
N ALA A 91 13.80 -9.62 -10.76
CA ALA A 91 13.80 -9.04 -9.41
C ALA A 91 12.51 -8.29 -9.05
N TYR A 92 11.74 -7.79 -10.03
CA TYR A 92 10.64 -6.84 -9.79
C TYR A 92 9.26 -7.50 -9.97
N SER A 93 9.07 -8.35 -10.98
CA SER A 93 7.80 -9.08 -11.18
C SER A 93 7.34 -9.83 -9.93
N PRO A 94 8.22 -10.58 -9.23
CA PRO A 94 7.80 -11.33 -8.04
C PRO A 94 7.30 -10.45 -6.89
N LEU A 95 7.71 -9.18 -6.80
CA LEU A 95 7.19 -8.25 -5.78
C LEU A 95 5.74 -7.83 -6.08
N LEU A 96 5.36 -7.80 -7.36
CA LEU A 96 4.07 -7.34 -7.84
C LEU A 96 3.06 -8.50 -8.03
N GLU A 97 3.55 -9.73 -8.19
CA GLU A 97 2.72 -10.95 -8.24
C GLU A 97 2.28 -11.45 -6.85
N LYS A 98 3.07 -11.17 -5.81
CA LYS A 98 2.72 -11.52 -4.43
C LYS A 98 1.44 -10.81 -3.96
N LYS A 99 0.90 -11.27 -2.83
CA LYS A 99 -0.19 -10.55 -2.16
C LYS A 99 0.24 -9.09 -1.91
N PRO A 100 -0.62 -8.10 -2.17
CA PRO A 100 -0.29 -6.71 -1.93
C PRO A 100 -0.29 -6.40 -0.42
N SER A 101 0.16 -5.20 -0.06
CA SER A 101 0.00 -4.65 1.28
C SER A 101 -1.49 -4.58 1.64
N ILE A 102 -1.80 -4.77 2.92
CA ILE A 102 -3.20 -4.76 3.35
C ILE A 102 -3.85 -3.39 3.13
N SER A 103 -3.09 -2.30 3.25
CA SER A 103 -3.58 -0.95 2.95
C SER A 103 -4.00 -0.81 1.49
N TYR A 104 -3.24 -1.39 0.55
CA TYR A 104 -3.61 -1.43 -0.86
C TYR A 104 -4.86 -2.28 -1.08
N ALA A 105 -4.91 -3.50 -0.51
CA ALA A 105 -6.06 -4.39 -0.63
C ALA A 105 -7.34 -3.73 -0.08
N ILE A 106 -7.24 -3.00 1.03
CA ILE A 106 -8.34 -2.24 1.59
C ILE A 106 -8.80 -1.15 0.61
N ARG A 107 -7.88 -0.26 0.20
CA ARG A 107 -8.22 0.93 -0.58
C ARG A 107 -8.77 0.60 -1.97
N TYR A 108 -8.20 -0.39 -2.64
CA TYR A 108 -8.52 -0.69 -4.03
C TYR A 108 -9.53 -1.81 -4.23
N TYR A 109 -9.72 -2.69 -3.24
CA TYR A 109 -10.61 -3.85 -3.34
C TYR A 109 -11.72 -3.78 -2.29
N LEU A 110 -11.38 -3.80 -1.00
CA LEU A 110 -12.41 -3.88 0.06
C LEU A 110 -13.37 -2.69 0.06
N LEU A 111 -12.87 -1.46 -0.12
CA LEU A 111 -13.73 -0.26 -0.16
C LEU A 111 -14.65 -0.19 -1.39
N LYS A 112 -14.41 -1.01 -2.41
CA LYS A 112 -15.26 -1.12 -3.59
C LYS A 112 -16.28 -2.25 -3.47
N GLU A 113 -16.10 -3.15 -2.52
CA GLU A 113 -16.98 -4.30 -2.28
C GLU A 113 -18.34 -3.84 -1.72
N GLN A 114 -19.44 -4.26 -2.37
CA GLN A 114 -20.78 -3.83 -1.98
C GLN A 114 -21.15 -4.35 -0.59
N LYS A 115 -20.75 -5.59 -0.25
CA LYS A 115 -21.00 -6.16 1.08
C LYS A 115 -20.31 -5.35 2.19
N PHE A 116 -19.15 -4.74 1.90
CA PHE A 116 -18.45 -3.92 2.87
C PHE A 116 -19.17 -2.60 3.20
N LYS A 117 -20.07 -2.11 2.33
CA LYS A 117 -20.92 -0.95 2.64
C LYS A 117 -21.93 -1.25 3.76
N ILE A 118 -22.42 -2.48 3.80
CA ILE A 118 -23.38 -2.96 4.81
C ILE A 118 -22.64 -3.31 6.11
N GLY A 119 -21.39 -3.74 5.97
CA GLY A 119 -20.43 -3.94 7.06
C GLY A 119 -20.05 -5.40 7.22
N LEU A 120 -18.76 -5.64 7.49
CA LEU A 120 -18.16 -6.96 7.62
C LEU A 120 -17.33 -7.06 8.89
N THR A 121 -17.35 -8.24 9.50
CA THR A 121 -16.42 -8.64 10.56
C THR A 121 -15.03 -8.93 9.99
N VAL A 122 -14.02 -8.98 10.85
CA VAL A 122 -12.65 -9.38 10.45
C VAL A 122 -12.60 -10.76 9.80
N HIS A 123 -13.47 -11.69 10.22
CA HIS A 123 -13.54 -13.01 9.63
C HIS A 123 -14.04 -12.95 8.18
N GLU A 124 -15.15 -12.26 7.94
CA GLU A 124 -15.71 -12.09 6.58
C GLU A 124 -14.75 -11.31 5.67
N ILE A 125 -14.02 -10.32 6.21
CA ILE A 125 -12.97 -9.59 5.47
C ILE A 125 -11.82 -10.54 5.11
N LYS A 126 -11.43 -11.43 6.03
CA LYS A 126 -10.39 -12.42 5.76
C LYS A 126 -10.82 -13.36 4.63
N GLU A 127 -12.05 -13.87 4.68
CA GLU A 127 -12.61 -14.74 3.64
C GLU A 127 -12.65 -14.03 2.28
N TYR A 128 -13.07 -12.76 2.24
CA TYR A 128 -13.05 -11.95 1.03
C TYR A 128 -11.65 -11.90 0.39
N PHE A 129 -10.61 -11.63 1.19
CA PHE A 129 -9.24 -11.61 0.68
C PHE A 129 -8.70 -13.01 0.32
N SER A 130 -9.13 -14.06 1.02
CA SER A 130 -8.75 -15.44 0.69
C SER A 130 -9.26 -15.87 -0.69
N VAL A 131 -10.45 -15.41 -1.13
CA VAL A 131 -10.94 -15.64 -2.50
C VAL A 131 -10.00 -15.04 -3.55
N LEU A 132 -9.34 -13.93 -3.23
CA LEU A 132 -8.33 -13.29 -4.08
C LEU A 132 -6.93 -13.93 -3.93
N LYS A 133 -6.81 -15.05 -3.21
CA LYS A 133 -5.57 -15.73 -2.83
C LYS A 133 -4.63 -14.84 -1.99
N TRP A 134 -5.18 -13.91 -1.22
CA TRP A 134 -4.42 -13.04 -0.31
C TRP A 134 -4.68 -13.41 1.13
N ASP A 135 -3.76 -14.17 1.72
CA ASP A 135 -3.89 -14.59 3.12
C ASP A 135 -3.34 -13.51 4.07
N TYR A 136 -4.24 -12.85 4.80
CA TYR A 136 -3.91 -11.92 5.88
C TYR A 136 -4.37 -12.50 7.22
N SER A 137 -3.54 -12.38 8.26
CA SER A 137 -3.94 -12.78 9.60
C SER A 137 -5.04 -11.87 10.14
N SER A 138 -5.94 -12.41 10.97
CA SER A 138 -7.02 -11.64 11.58
C SER A 138 -6.49 -10.45 12.40
N SER A 139 -5.36 -10.63 13.10
CA SER A 139 -4.71 -9.55 13.86
C SER A 139 -4.19 -8.43 12.96
N TYR A 140 -3.65 -8.76 11.79
CA TYR A 140 -3.18 -7.78 10.82
C TYR A 140 -4.35 -7.03 10.19
N ILE A 141 -5.45 -7.71 9.87
CA ILE A 141 -6.70 -7.09 9.39
C ILE A 141 -7.23 -6.11 10.43
N SER A 142 -7.43 -6.54 11.68
CA SER A 142 -7.91 -5.65 12.76
C SER A 142 -7.04 -4.40 12.91
N THR A 143 -5.72 -4.57 12.90
CA THR A 143 -4.77 -3.45 13.00
C THR A 143 -4.89 -2.50 11.80
N ALA A 144 -5.06 -3.05 10.59
CA ALA A 144 -5.21 -2.26 9.38
C ALA A 144 -6.53 -1.48 9.33
N MET A 145 -7.62 -2.02 9.88
CA MET A 145 -8.89 -1.30 10.00
C MET A 145 -8.74 -0.07 10.89
N VAL A 146 -8.07 -0.20 12.04
CA VAL A 146 -7.80 0.92 12.95
C VAL A 146 -6.91 1.98 12.29
N ARG A 147 -5.91 1.56 11.52
CA ARG A 147 -4.99 2.47 10.81
C ARG A 147 -5.63 3.22 9.63
N ASN A 148 -6.70 2.68 9.04
CA ASN A 148 -7.45 3.32 7.96
C ASN A 148 -8.79 3.87 8.48
N ASN A 149 -8.80 4.40 9.71
CA ASN A 149 -9.98 5.01 10.33
C ASN A 149 -10.44 6.30 9.61
N ASP A 150 -9.64 6.84 8.70
CA ASP A 150 -10.01 7.90 7.77
C ASP A 150 -11.05 7.42 6.73
N LEU A 151 -11.04 6.12 6.39
CA LEU A 151 -11.88 5.52 5.35
C LEU A 151 -12.90 4.52 5.88
N ILE A 152 -12.70 4.05 7.11
CA ILE A 152 -13.43 2.93 7.71
C ILE A 152 -13.96 3.33 9.08
N GLU A 153 -15.16 2.88 9.39
CA GLU A 153 -15.76 3.02 10.72
C GLU A 153 -16.27 1.70 11.27
N ILE A 154 -16.42 1.67 12.59
CA ILE A 154 -17.12 0.58 13.29
C ILE A 154 -18.60 0.93 13.29
N SER A 155 -19.38 0.20 12.52
CA SER A 155 -20.83 0.41 12.38
C SER A 155 -21.63 -0.18 13.54
N GLN A 156 -21.16 -1.32 14.06
CA GLN A 156 -21.84 -2.09 15.11
C GLN A 156 -20.86 -3.08 15.75
N THR A 157 -21.30 -3.68 16.84
CA THR A 157 -20.59 -4.76 17.54
C THR A 157 -21.51 -5.97 17.64
N LYS A 158 -21.06 -7.12 17.16
CA LYS A 158 -21.77 -8.40 17.30
C LYS A 158 -21.19 -9.21 18.46
N ILE A 159 -21.99 -10.07 19.08
CA ILE A 159 -21.50 -11.06 20.05
C ILE A 159 -21.45 -12.41 19.34
N VAL A 160 -20.26 -13.00 19.26
CA VAL A 160 -20.07 -14.35 18.70
C VAL A 160 -19.30 -15.17 19.74
N ASN A 161 -19.87 -16.30 20.17
CA ASN A 161 -19.29 -17.17 21.19
C ASN A 161 -18.88 -16.39 22.47
N GLY A 162 -19.76 -15.50 22.94
CA GLY A 162 -19.53 -14.66 24.12
C GLY A 162 -18.52 -13.52 23.96
N LYS A 163 -17.92 -13.35 22.77
CA LYS A 163 -16.94 -12.29 22.49
C LYS A 163 -17.54 -11.18 21.64
N LYS A 164 -17.25 -9.93 22.00
CA LYS A 164 -17.57 -8.74 21.20
C LYS A 164 -16.68 -8.69 19.96
N ILE A 165 -17.30 -8.58 18.79
CA ILE A 165 -16.65 -8.50 17.48
C ILE A 165 -17.14 -7.24 16.78
N ASN A 166 -16.19 -6.39 16.37
CA ASN A 166 -16.49 -5.18 15.61
C ASN A 166 -16.90 -5.54 14.17
N VAL A 167 -17.89 -4.81 13.66
CA VAL A 167 -18.29 -4.83 12.25
C VAL A 167 -17.86 -3.53 11.60
N TYR A 168 -16.97 -3.64 10.62
CA TYR A 168 -16.37 -2.52 9.92
C TYR A 168 -17.14 -2.25 8.63
N ARG A 169 -17.34 -0.98 8.31
CA ARG A 169 -17.88 -0.56 7.01
C ARG A 169 -17.13 0.64 6.47
N LYS A 170 -17.32 0.90 5.17
CA LYS A 170 -16.85 2.12 4.53
C LYS A 170 -17.57 3.34 5.13
N LYS A 171 -16.80 4.39 5.44
CA LYS A 171 -17.33 5.72 5.78
C LYS A 171 -17.97 6.41 4.58
#